data_AF-A0A842IYP0-F1
#
_entry.id   AF-A0A842IYP0-F1
#
_cell.length_a   1.000
_cell.length_b   1.000
_cell.length_c   1.000
_cell.angle_alpha   90.00
_cell.angle_beta   90.00
_cell.angle_gamma   90.00
#
_symmetry.space_group_name_H-M   'P 1'
#
loop_
_entity.id
_entity.type
_entity.pdbx_description
1 polymer ?
#
loop_
_entity_poly.entity_id
_entity_poly.type
_entity_poly.pdbx_seq_one_letter_code
_entity_poly.pdbx_strand_id
1 'polypeptide(L)'
;MSTIKNPVDVVLTVGEVKTYLEEMIPKKVSSINREDNYLKEYENDKASFDKVTEDMNSSVAFPADSPYLSYANWLDALEKQMNTSMSSVSRINRERAELAAYRNYMENVTGE
;
A
#
# COMPACT_ATOMS: atom_id res chain seq x y z
N MET A 1 11.94 -30.41 -32.28
CA MET A 1 11.00 -30.01 -31.22
C MET A 1 11.83 -29.47 -30.06
N SER A 2 11.85 -28.15 -29.89
CA SER A 2 12.53 -27.49 -28.77
C SER A 2 11.63 -27.60 -27.54
N THR A 3 12.10 -28.29 -26.50
CA THR A 3 11.36 -28.38 -25.24
C THR A 3 11.59 -27.08 -24.49
N ILE A 4 10.58 -26.21 -24.47
CA ILE A 4 10.55 -25.07 -23.56
C ILE A 4 10.49 -25.68 -22.15
N LYS A 5 11.61 -25.59 -21.41
CA LYS A 5 11.61 -25.88 -19.97
C LYS A 5 10.70 -24.88 -19.28
N ASN A 6 9.72 -25.35 -18.51
CA ASN A 6 8.92 -24.47 -17.66
C ASN A 6 9.86 -23.71 -16.70
N PRO A 7 9.67 -22.39 -16.50
CA PRO A 7 10.56 -21.59 -15.67
C PRO A 7 10.43 -21.83 -14.15
N VAL A 8 9.83 -22.95 -13.71
CA VAL A 8 9.42 -23.19 -12.31
C VAL A 8 10.34 -24.18 -11.57
N ASP A 9 11.40 -24.68 -12.19
CA ASP A 9 12.28 -25.69 -11.56
C ASP A 9 13.38 -25.11 -10.65
N VAL A 10 13.28 -23.84 -10.23
CA VAL A 10 14.18 -23.31 -9.19
C VAL A 10 13.63 -23.72 -7.83
N VAL A 11 14.04 -24.91 -7.39
CA VAL A 11 13.78 -25.40 -6.04
C VAL A 11 14.81 -24.78 -5.10
N LEU A 12 14.41 -23.74 -4.36
CA LEU A 12 15.23 -23.20 -3.27
C LEU A 12 15.37 -24.25 -2.17
N THR A 13 16.58 -24.41 -1.64
CA THR A 13 16.85 -25.17 -0.43
C THR A 13 16.19 -24.51 0.78
N VAL A 14 15.99 -25.27 1.87
CA VAL A 14 15.42 -24.73 3.11
C VAL A 14 16.27 -23.57 3.64
N GLY A 15 17.61 -23.69 3.59
CA GLY A 15 18.53 -22.62 3.97
C GLY A 15 18.41 -21.35 3.13
N GLU A 16 18.26 -21.48 1.80
CA GLU A 16 18.05 -20.33 0.91
C GLU A 16 16.70 -19.64 1.17
N VAL A 17 15.64 -20.42 1.38
CA VAL A 17 14.33 -19.85 1.76
C VAL A 17 14.43 -19.12 3.09
N LYS A 18 15.04 -19.72 4.11
CA LYS A 18 15.21 -19.08 5.43
C LYS A 18 15.97 -17.76 5.32
N THR A 19 17.09 -17.75 4.59
CA THR A 19 17.90 -16.54 4.36
C THR A 19 17.07 -15.43 3.70
N TYR A 20 16.29 -15.78 2.67
CA TYR A 20 15.40 -14.82 2.02
C TYR A 20 14.33 -14.28 2.98
N LEU A 21 13.70 -15.16 3.77
CA LEU A 21 12.64 -14.76 4.70
C LEU A 21 13.18 -13.87 5.84
N GLU A 22 14.38 -14.14 6.35
CA GLU A 22 15.06 -13.29 7.33
C GLU A 22 15.25 -11.85 6.82
N GLU A 23 15.50 -11.68 5.52
CA GLU A 23 15.61 -10.36 4.90
C GLU A 23 14.25 -9.68 4.66
N MET A 24 13.21 -10.46 4.35
CA MET A 24 11.88 -9.96 4.00
C MET A 24 11.00 -9.63 5.21
N ILE A 25 11.10 -10.40 6.30
CA ILE A 25 10.36 -10.16 7.54
C ILE A 25 10.52 -8.71 8.05
N PRO A 26 11.73 -8.15 8.24
CA PRO A 26 11.88 -6.78 8.74
C PRO A 26 11.35 -5.73 7.76
N LYS A 27 11.45 -5.98 6.44
CA LYS A 27 10.90 -5.08 5.40
C LYS A 27 9.37 -5.01 5.51
N LYS A 28 8.70 -6.16 5.70
CA LYS A 28 7.24 -6.22 5.90
C LYS A 28 6.81 -5.58 7.22
N VAL A 29 7.54 -5.82 8.31
CA VAL A 29 7.28 -5.14 9.59
C VAL A 29 7.38 -3.61 9.44
N SER A 30 8.44 -3.11 8.78
CA SER A 30 8.60 -1.67 8.52
C SER A 30 7.47 -1.08 7.66
N SER A 31 6.96 -1.84 6.70
CA SER A 31 5.82 -1.41 5.86
C SER A 31 4.52 -1.38 6.67
N ILE A 32 4.23 -2.41 7.46
CA ILE A 32 3.05 -2.50 8.32
C ILE A 32 3.01 -1.35 9.33
N ASN A 33 4.16 -0.98 9.91
CA ASN A 33 4.26 0.13 10.86
C ASN A 33 3.93 1.51 10.26
N ARG A 34 3.76 1.63 8.94
CA ARG A 34 3.35 2.88 8.28
C ARG A 34 1.84 2.98 8.06
N GLU A 35 1.06 1.96 8.43
CA GLU A 35 -0.40 1.97 8.21
C GLU A 35 -1.07 3.21 8.80
N ASP A 36 -0.73 3.56 10.04
CA ASP A 36 -1.31 4.72 10.72
C ASP A 36 -1.07 6.03 9.95
N ASN A 37 0.07 6.16 9.25
CA ASN A 37 0.34 7.32 8.42
C ASN A 37 -0.59 7.36 7.20
N TYR A 38 -0.80 6.23 6.52
CA TYR A 38 -1.73 6.18 5.39
C TYR A 38 -3.18 6.41 5.80
N LEU A 39 -3.59 5.92 6.97
CA LEU A 39 -4.91 6.20 7.53
C LEU A 39 -5.07 7.69 7.86
N LYS A 40 -4.04 8.30 8.47
CA LYS A 40 -4.04 9.74 8.74
C LYS A 40 -4.06 10.59 7.46
N GLU A 41 -3.32 10.20 6.44
CA GLU A 41 -3.35 10.85 5.11
C GLU A 41 -4.76 10.78 4.52
N TYR A 42 -5.39 9.59 4.52
CA TYR A 42 -6.76 9.43 4.06
C TYR A 42 -7.75 10.34 4.80
N GLU A 43 -7.71 10.38 6.14
CA GLU A 43 -8.62 11.23 6.91
C GLU A 43 -8.40 12.73 6.66
N ASN A 44 -7.15 13.16 6.47
CA ASN A 44 -6.83 14.54 6.11
C ASN A 44 -7.34 14.92 4.71
N ASP A 45 -7.15 14.03 3.74
CA ASP A 45 -7.62 14.22 2.37
C ASP A 45 -9.15 14.24 2.33
N LYS A 46 -9.80 13.36 3.10
CA LYS A 46 -11.26 13.33 3.24
C LYS A 46 -11.79 14.62 3.85
N ALA A 47 -11.20 15.10 4.95
CA ALA A 47 -11.60 16.36 5.56
C ALA A 47 -11.44 17.55 4.59
N SER A 48 -10.37 17.54 3.80
CA SER A 48 -10.15 18.54 2.74
C SER A 48 -11.20 18.42 1.63
N PHE A 49 -11.54 17.22 1.20
CA PHE A 49 -12.56 16.96 0.19
C PHE A 49 -13.93 17.47 0.64
N ASP A 50 -14.32 17.18 1.88
CA ASP A 50 -15.57 17.64 2.47
C ASP A 50 -15.63 19.17 2.49
N LYS A 51 -14.52 19.83 2.86
CA LYS A 51 -14.44 21.30 2.89
C LYS A 51 -14.52 21.93 1.50
N VAL A 52 -13.76 21.41 0.54
CA VAL A 52 -13.76 21.89 -0.86
C VAL A 52 -15.15 21.71 -1.48
N THR A 53 -15.83 20.61 -1.16
CA THR A 53 -17.22 20.36 -1.59
C THR A 53 -18.19 21.37 -0.99
N GLU A 54 -18.06 21.70 0.30
CA GLU A 54 -18.87 22.73 0.96
C GLU A 54 -18.69 24.10 0.28
N ASP A 55 -17.45 24.51 0.02
CA ASP A 55 -17.14 25.79 -0.61
C ASP A 55 -17.73 25.87 -2.02
N MET A 56 -17.59 24.80 -2.82
CA MET A 56 -18.19 24.69 -4.15
C MET A 56 -19.72 24.83 -4.10
N ASN A 57 -20.39 24.13 -3.17
CA ASN A 57 -21.85 24.15 -3.03
C ASN A 57 -22.37 25.49 -2.47
N SER A 58 -21.56 26.18 -1.69
CA SER A 58 -21.88 27.49 -1.11
C SER A 58 -21.59 28.65 -2.08
N SER A 59 -21.22 28.35 -3.33
CA SER A 59 -20.85 29.34 -4.36
C SER A 59 -19.73 30.28 -3.91
N VAL A 60 -18.82 29.78 -3.06
CA VAL A 60 -17.59 30.49 -2.72
C VAL A 60 -16.76 30.65 -3.99
N ALA A 61 -16.18 31.83 -4.20
CA ALA A 61 -15.31 32.06 -5.34
C ALA A 61 -14.09 31.13 -5.26
N PHE A 62 -13.76 30.49 -6.38
CA PHE A 62 -12.60 29.61 -6.45
C PHE A 62 -11.32 30.40 -6.08
N PRO A 63 -10.45 29.86 -5.20
CA PRO A 63 -9.29 30.62 -4.72
C PRO A 63 -8.32 30.97 -5.85
N ALA A 64 -7.95 32.25 -5.95
CA ALA A 64 -7.09 32.75 -7.02
C ALA A 64 -5.64 32.25 -6.93
N ASP A 65 -5.21 31.85 -5.73
CA ASP A 65 -3.90 31.28 -5.42
C ASP A 65 -3.92 29.73 -5.37
N SER A 66 -5.04 29.11 -5.74
CA SER A 66 -5.13 27.66 -5.79
C SER A 66 -4.15 27.08 -6.82
N PRO A 67 -3.44 25.98 -6.50
CA PRO A 67 -2.64 25.26 -7.49
C PRO A 67 -3.52 24.45 -8.47
N TYR A 68 -4.83 24.39 -8.24
CA TYR A 68 -5.79 23.67 -9.09
C TYR A 68 -6.50 24.62 -10.05
N LEU A 69 -7.00 24.08 -11.17
CA LEU A 69 -7.67 24.87 -12.20
C LEU A 69 -9.15 25.15 -11.88
N SER A 70 -9.76 24.33 -11.03
CA SER A 70 -11.17 24.43 -10.64
C SER A 70 -11.46 23.57 -9.41
N TYR A 71 -12.62 23.76 -8.80
CA TYR A 71 -13.11 22.87 -7.73
C TYR A 71 -13.15 21.41 -8.16
N ALA A 72 -13.65 21.12 -9.37
CA ALA A 72 -13.70 19.76 -9.90
C ALA A 72 -12.30 19.14 -10.04
N ASN A 73 -11.32 19.91 -10.50
CA ASN A 73 -9.94 19.44 -10.62
C ASN A 73 -9.29 19.19 -9.24
N TRP A 74 -9.61 20.02 -8.24
CA TRP A 74 -9.14 19.81 -6.87
C TRP A 74 -9.76 18.55 -6.25
N LEU A 75 -11.08 18.38 -6.36
CA LEU A 75 -11.79 17.21 -5.83
C LEU A 75 -11.29 15.90 -6.48
N ASP A 76 -11.05 15.87 -7.80
CA ASP A 76 -10.46 14.72 -8.49
C ASP A 76 -9.05 14.38 -7.98
N ALA A 77 -8.23 15.39 -7.67
CA ALA A 77 -6.91 15.17 -7.09
C ALA A 77 -6.98 14.56 -5.68
N LEU A 78 -7.87 15.09 -4.83
CA LEU A 78 -8.11 14.56 -3.49
C LEU A 78 -8.65 13.12 -3.52
N GLU A 79 -9.56 12.83 -4.46
CA GLU A 79 -10.07 11.46 -4.65
C GLU A 79 -8.95 10.47 -5.02
N LYS A 80 -8.04 10.87 -5.91
CA LYS A 80 -6.87 10.06 -6.27
C LYS A 80 -5.93 9.84 -5.08
N GLN A 81 -5.73 10.86 -4.24
CA GLN A 81 -4.91 10.75 -3.04
C GLN A 81 -5.53 9.78 -2.03
N MET A 82 -6.84 9.93 -1.73
CA MET A 82 -7.59 9.02 -0.87
C MET A 82 -7.52 7.56 -1.37
N ASN A 83 -7.69 7.33 -2.68
CA ASN A 83 -7.59 6.00 -3.29
C ASN A 83 -6.18 5.40 -3.18
N THR A 84 -5.14 6.24 -3.24
CA THR A 84 -3.74 5.82 -3.08
C THR A 84 -3.46 5.37 -1.64
N SER A 85 -3.94 6.13 -0.66
CA SER A 85 -3.84 5.79 0.76
C SER A 85 -4.54 4.46 1.06
N MET A 86 -5.78 4.28 0.58
CA MET A 86 -6.53 3.03 0.78
C MET A 86 -5.92 1.83 0.04
N SER A 87 -5.34 2.04 -1.13
CA SER A 87 -4.58 0.99 -1.84
C SER A 87 -3.36 0.54 -1.04
N SER A 88 -2.69 1.48 -0.35
CA SER A 88 -1.57 1.15 0.54
C SER A 88 -2.00 0.36 1.77
N VAL A 89 -3.13 0.72 2.40
CA VAL A 89 -3.73 -0.05 3.50
C VAL A 89 -4.11 -1.47 3.05
N SER A 90 -4.71 -1.62 1.86
CA SER A 90 -5.02 -2.94 1.31
C SER A 90 -3.77 -3.79 1.09
N ARG A 91 -2.69 -3.19 0.57
CA ARG A 91 -1.39 -3.88 0.44
C ARG A 91 -0.85 -4.33 1.80
N ILE A 92 -0.92 -3.48 2.82
CA ILE A 92 -0.48 -3.81 4.19
C ILE A 92 -1.25 -5.01 4.76
N ASN A 93 -2.56 -5.11 4.51
CA ASN A 93 -3.34 -6.27 4.94
C ASN A 93 -2.86 -7.59 4.31
N ARG A 94 -2.44 -7.55 3.04
CA ARG A 94 -1.78 -8.71 2.39
C ARG A 94 -0.42 -9.01 3.02
N GLU A 95 0.37 -7.98 3.29
CA GLU A 95 1.69 -8.14 3.93
C GLU A 95 1.60 -8.73 5.34
N ARG A 96 0.53 -8.46 6.09
CA ARG A 96 0.26 -9.13 7.38
C ARG A 96 0.04 -10.63 7.23
N ALA A 97 -0.77 -11.03 6.24
CA ALA A 97 -1.02 -12.44 5.95
C ALA A 97 0.27 -13.15 5.51
N GLU A 98 1.05 -12.51 4.64
CA GLU A 98 2.36 -13.01 4.20
C GLU A 98 3.34 -13.11 5.38
N LEU A 99 3.40 -12.10 6.25
CA LEU A 99 4.26 -12.13 7.43
C LEU A 99 3.90 -13.28 8.38
N ALA A 100 2.61 -13.55 8.57
CA ALA A 100 2.14 -14.70 9.35
C ALA A 100 2.60 -16.02 8.72
N ALA A 101 2.48 -16.16 7.40
CA ALA A 101 2.96 -17.34 6.68
C ALA A 101 4.50 -17.49 6.77
N TYR A 102 5.25 -16.40 6.66
CA TYR A 102 6.71 -16.41 6.76
C TYR A 102 7.17 -16.83 8.15
N ARG A 103 6.56 -16.28 9.20
CA ARG A 103 6.86 -16.66 10.58
C ARG A 103 6.53 -18.12 10.84
N ASN A 104 5.37 -18.58 10.37
CA ASN A 104 5.00 -19.99 10.49
C ASN A 104 6.01 -20.92 9.78
N TYR A 105 6.47 -20.56 8.58
CA TYR A 105 7.50 -21.32 7.87
C TYR A 105 8.81 -21.38 8.68
N MET A 106 9.29 -20.24 9.18
CA MET A 106 10.52 -20.16 9.98
C MET A 106 10.45 -21.02 11.26
N GLU A 107 9.28 -21.08 11.90
CA GLU A 107 9.07 -21.83 13.14
C GLU A 107 8.93 -23.35 12.93
N ASN A 108 8.33 -23.78 11.82
CA ASN A 108 7.89 -25.15 11.64
C ASN A 108 8.68 -25.95 10.59
N VAL A 109 9.46 -25.28 9.73
CA VAL A 109 10.24 -26.00 8.73
C VAL A 109 11.50 -26.61 9.37
N THR A 110 11.52 -27.93 9.45
CA THR A 110 12.67 -28.72 9.89
C THR A 110 13.42 -29.22 8.65
N GLY A 111 14.61 -28.67 8.43
CA GLY A 111 15.51 -29.05 7.35
C GLY A 111 16.78 -28.20 7.43
N GLU A 112 17.94 -28.88 7.40
CA GLU A 112 19.27 -28.28 7.17
C GLU A 112 19.39 -27.83 5.70
#